data_AF-A0A8J3A0G2-F1
#
_entry.id   AF-A0A8J3A0G2-F1
#
_cell.length_a   1.000
_cell.length_b   1.000
_cell.length_c   1.000
_cell.angle_alpha   90.00
_cell.angle_beta   90.00
_cell.angle_gamma   90.00
#
_symmetry.space_group_name_H-M   'P 1'
#
loop_
_entity.id
_entity.type
_entity.pdbx_description
1 polymer ?
#
loop_
_entity_poly.entity_id
_entity_poly.type
_entity_poly.pdbx_seq_one_letter_code
_entity_poly.pdbx_strand_id
1 'polypeptide(L)'
;MADKKKEKPTCVRCGHVGREDDKNCIKCGAPLINTCADEPGLVSKGCTYVNPPDAAFCAKCGHPTLFHKEGLVFPYQPSPKYPIEIKK
;
A
#
# COMPACT_ATOMS: atom_id res chain seq x y z
N MET A 1 -30.14 6.02 9.39
CA MET A 1 -29.17 5.22 8.64
C MET A 1 -27.82 5.63 9.17
N ALA A 2 -27.09 4.71 9.82
CA ALA A 2 -25.91 5.07 10.60
C ALA A 2 -24.85 5.73 9.71
N ASP A 3 -24.53 6.98 10.04
CA ASP A 3 -23.41 7.74 9.49
C ASP A 3 -22.13 6.99 9.89
N LYS A 4 -21.71 6.03 9.06
CA LYS A 4 -20.39 5.40 9.20
C LYS A 4 -19.41 6.53 8.95
N LYS A 5 -18.92 7.12 10.04
CA LYS A 5 -17.82 8.09 10.07
C LYS A 5 -16.66 7.46 9.31
N LYS A 6 -16.57 7.69 8.00
CA LYS A 6 -15.47 7.16 7.18
C LYS A 6 -14.24 7.93 7.61
N GLU A 7 -13.25 7.19 8.09
CA GLU A 7 -12.00 7.76 8.52
C GLU A 7 -11.30 8.38 7.29
N LYS A 8 -10.88 9.65 7.40
CA LYS A 8 -10.24 10.36 6.30
C LYS A 8 -8.84 9.77 6.10
N PRO A 9 -8.50 9.22 4.91
CA PRO A 9 -7.21 8.61 4.71
C PRO A 9 -6.10 9.67 4.76
N THR A 10 -5.03 9.36 5.47
CA THR A 10 -3.84 10.21 5.53
C THR A 10 -2.79 9.70 4.56
N CYS A 11 -2.26 10.57 3.71
CA CYS A 11 -1.25 10.20 2.73
C CYS A 11 0.03 9.74 3.41
N VAL A 12 0.42 8.49 3.19
CA VAL A 12 1.66 7.91 3.74
C VAL A 12 2.93 8.58 3.21
N ARG A 13 2.87 9.25 2.06
CA ARG A 13 4.01 9.93 1.44
C ARG A 13 4.28 11.32 2.01
N CYS A 14 3.22 12.11 2.24
CA CYS A 14 3.37 13.55 2.56
C CYS A 14 2.55 14.00 3.79
N GLY A 15 1.81 13.10 4.44
CA GLY A 15 1.00 13.39 5.62
C GLY A 15 -0.27 14.22 5.35
N HIS A 16 -0.59 14.55 4.09
CA HIS A 16 -1.81 15.29 3.79
C HIS A 16 -3.06 14.42 4.03
N VAL A 17 -4.04 14.97 4.75
CA VAL A 17 -5.34 14.33 4.98
C VAL A 17 -6.20 14.50 3.74
N GLY A 18 -6.54 13.38 3.09
CA GLY A 18 -7.44 13.33 1.95
C GLY A 18 -8.91 13.45 2.33
N ARG A 19 -9.77 13.55 1.33
CA ARG A 19 -11.23 13.43 1.50
C ARG A 19 -11.66 11.96 1.34
N GLU A 20 -12.88 11.66 1.76
CA GLU A 20 -13.42 10.29 1.79
C GLU A 20 -13.45 9.60 0.42
N ASP A 21 -13.59 10.37 -0.66
CA ASP A 21 -13.71 9.85 -2.03
C ASP A 21 -12.41 9.99 -2.85
N ASP A 22 -11.37 10.59 -2.26
CA ASP A 22 -10.10 10.78 -2.95
C ASP A 22 -9.35 9.44 -3.04
N LYS A 23 -9.08 8.98 -4.27
CA LYS A 23 -8.24 7.80 -4.51
C LYS A 23 -6.75 8.11 -4.36
N ASN A 24 -6.37 9.33 -4.70
CA ASN A 24 -4.99 9.82 -4.75
C ASN A 24 -4.88 11.13 -3.98
N CYS A 25 -3.71 11.37 -3.40
CA CYS A 25 -3.43 12.58 -2.66
C CYS A 25 -3.33 13.78 -3.62
N ILE A 26 -4.17 14.80 -3.40
CA ILE A 26 -4.16 16.03 -4.22
C ILE A 26 -2.84 16.82 -4.17
N LYS A 27 -1.99 16.58 -3.15
CA LYS A 27 -0.70 17.28 -3.00
C LYS A 27 0.46 16.60 -3.69
N CYS A 28 0.50 15.26 -3.71
CA CYS A 28 1.68 14.51 -4.19
C CYS A 28 1.36 13.36 -5.16
N GLY A 29 0.09 13.15 -5.50
CA GLY A 29 -0.36 12.10 -6.42
C GLY A 29 -0.36 10.67 -5.85
N ALA A 30 0.28 10.43 -4.71
CA ALA A 30 0.37 9.10 -4.11
C ALA A 30 -1.03 8.53 -3.78
N PRO A 31 -1.26 7.22 -3.97
CA PRO A 31 -2.53 6.59 -3.58
C PRO A 31 -2.80 6.73 -2.09
N LEU A 32 -4.07 6.93 -1.74
CA LEU A 32 -4.53 7.07 -0.36
C LEU A 32 -5.03 5.75 0.26
N ILE A 33 -5.34 4.77 -0.58
CA ILE A 33 -5.91 3.47 -0.17
C ILE A 33 -4.96 2.37 -0.62
N ASN A 34 -4.57 1.50 0.31
CA ASN A 34 -3.64 0.41 0.03
C ASN A 34 -4.36 -0.83 -0.50
N THR A 35 -4.71 -0.85 -1.79
CA THR A 35 -5.34 -2.01 -2.42
C THR A 35 -4.32 -3.05 -2.85
N CYS A 36 -4.74 -4.32 -2.98
CA CYS A 36 -3.95 -5.31 -3.69
C CYS A 36 -3.69 -4.86 -5.13
N ALA A 37 -2.48 -5.11 -5.64
CA ALA A 37 -2.08 -4.70 -6.99
C ALA A 37 -2.24 -5.82 -8.03
N ASP A 38 -2.98 -6.87 -7.70
CA ASP A 38 -3.37 -7.95 -8.60
C ASP A 38 -4.58 -7.51 -9.42
N GLU A 39 -4.33 -7.00 -10.62
CA GLU A 39 -5.36 -6.47 -11.50
C GLU A 39 -6.14 -7.60 -12.20
N PRO A 40 -7.46 -7.42 -12.43
CA PRO A 40 -8.23 -8.36 -13.24
C PRO A 40 -7.69 -8.44 -14.66
N GLY A 41 -7.49 -9.65 -15.16
CA GLY A 41 -7.07 -9.93 -16.54
C GLY A 41 -8.10 -10.79 -17.28
N LEU A 42 -7.74 -11.28 -18.46
CA LEU A 42 -8.62 -12.13 -19.28
C LEU A 42 -8.97 -13.47 -18.61
N VAL A 43 -8.08 -14.00 -17.77
CA VAL A 43 -8.21 -15.33 -17.14
C VAL A 43 -8.27 -15.29 -15.61
N SER A 44 -8.00 -14.14 -14.99
CA SER A 44 -8.02 -13.96 -13.53
C SER A 44 -8.93 -12.78 -13.17
N LYS A 45 -9.73 -12.94 -12.11
CA LYS A 45 -10.58 -11.86 -11.58
C LYS A 45 -9.80 -10.78 -10.83
N GLY A 46 -8.49 -10.96 -10.63
CA GLY A 46 -7.67 -10.09 -9.80
C GLY A 46 -8.05 -10.18 -8.32
N CYS A 47 -7.49 -9.27 -7.53
CA CYS A 47 -7.81 -9.10 -6.12
C CYS A 47 -8.00 -7.62 -5.78
N THR A 48 -9.17 -7.29 -5.23
CA THR A 48 -9.55 -5.92 -4.85
C THR A 48 -9.49 -5.68 -3.35
N TYR A 49 -8.82 -6.57 -2.60
CA TYR A 49 -8.75 -6.48 -1.14
C TYR A 49 -8.00 -5.21 -0.70
N VAL A 50 -8.58 -4.48 0.25
CA VAL A 50 -7.98 -3.29 0.88
C VAL A 50 -7.17 -3.75 2.08
N ASN A 51 -5.88 -3.43 2.08
CA ASN A 51 -4.93 -3.82 3.12
C ASN A 51 -4.67 -2.65 4.10
N PRO A 52 -4.12 -2.96 5.29
CA PRO A 52 -3.56 -1.95 6.18
C PRO A 52 -2.52 -1.05 5.49
N PRO A 53 -2.33 0.20 5.93
CA PRO A 53 -1.45 1.16 5.26
C PRO A 53 0.05 0.81 5.32
N ASP A 54 0.45 -0.09 6.22
CA ASP A 54 1.83 -0.59 6.39
C ASP A 54 2.10 -1.91 5.66
N ALA A 55 1.06 -2.53 5.08
CA ALA A 55 1.18 -3.83 4.44
C ALA A 55 1.84 -3.74 3.04
N ALA A 56 2.99 -4.40 2.89
CA ALA A 56 3.67 -4.54 1.61
C ALA A 56 3.06 -5.63 0.69
N PHE A 57 2.42 -6.64 1.28
CA PHE A 57 1.78 -7.75 0.58
C PHE A 57 0.33 -7.91 1.00
N CYS A 58 -0.50 -8.41 0.09
CA CYS A 58 -1.93 -8.59 0.31
C CYS A 58 -2.19 -9.73 1.30
N ALA A 59 -2.91 -9.46 2.38
CA ALA A 59 -3.23 -10.47 3.40
C ALA A 59 -4.12 -11.61 2.87
N LYS A 60 -4.82 -11.39 1.75
CA LYS A 60 -5.74 -12.37 1.16
C LYS A 60 -5.07 -13.31 0.16
N CYS A 61 -4.14 -12.81 -0.67
CA CYS A 61 -3.58 -13.57 -1.80
C CYS A 61 -2.05 -13.51 -1.91
N GLY A 62 -1.36 -12.75 -1.06
CA GLY A 62 0.10 -12.64 -1.07
C GLY A 62 0.71 -11.75 -2.17
N HIS A 63 -0.08 -11.30 -3.15
CA HIS A 63 0.41 -10.38 -4.19
C HIS A 63 0.83 -9.03 -3.58
N PRO A 64 1.84 -8.32 -4.12
CA PRO A 64 2.18 -6.96 -3.73
C PRO A 64 0.96 -6.03 -3.61
N THR A 65 1.02 -5.12 -2.65
CA THR A 65 0.04 -4.04 -2.55
C THR A 65 0.44 -2.85 -3.44
N LEU A 66 -0.52 -1.97 -3.71
CA LEU A 66 -0.27 -0.76 -4.48
C LEU A 66 0.78 0.13 -3.78
N PHE A 67 0.73 0.23 -2.45
CA PHE A 67 1.72 1.01 -1.72
C PHE A 67 3.13 0.43 -1.86
N HIS A 68 3.27 -0.90 -1.91
CA HIS A 68 4.58 -1.51 -2.13
C HIS A 68 5.10 -1.26 -3.54
N LYS A 69 4.24 -1.41 -4.57
CA LYS A 69 4.62 -1.11 -5.97
C LYS A 69 5.05 0.35 -6.15
N GLU A 70 4.39 1.29 -5.45
CA GLU A 70 4.72 2.72 -5.48
C GLU A 70 5.89 3.12 -4.56
N GLY A 71 6.53 2.16 -3.88
CA GLY A 71 7.66 2.42 -2.97
C GLY A 71 7.27 3.21 -1.71
N LEU A 72 5.99 3.21 -1.34
CA LEU A 72 5.48 3.88 -0.14
C LEU A 72 5.64 3.03 1.12
N VAL A 73 5.66 1.71 0.96
CA VAL A 73 5.94 0.75 2.03
C VAL A 73 6.94 -0.30 1.56
N PHE A 74 7.79 -0.71 2.48
CA PHE A 74 8.77 -1.76 2.26
C PHE A 74 8.49 -2.92 3.22
N PRO A 75 8.64 -4.17 2.77
CA PRO A 75 8.59 -5.29 3.69
C PRO A 75 9.72 -5.16 4.71
N TYR A 76 9.48 -5.65 5.93
CA TYR A 76 10.54 -5.69 6.93
C TYR A 76 11.71 -6.52 6.39
N GLN A 77 12.86 -5.87 6.25
CA GLN A 77 14.13 -6.50 5.93
C GLN A 77 14.96 -6.41 7.21
N PRO A 78 15.26 -7.53 7.90
CA PRO A 78 16.15 -7.46 9.05
C PRO A 78 17.51 -6.96 8.57
N SER A 79 18.05 -5.95 9.23
CA SER A 79 19.42 -5.51 9.00
C SER A 79 20.35 -6.72 9.15
N PRO A 80 21.30 -6.95 8.22
CA PRO A 80 22.27 -8.02 8.38
C PRO A 80 23.02 -7.79 9.69
N LYS A 81 22.92 -8.75 10.61
CA LYS A 81 23.57 -8.69 11.93
C LYS A 81 25.09 -8.78 11.87
N TYR A 82 25.64 -9.10 10.69
CA TYR A 82 27.05 -9.32 10.45
C TYR A 82 27.52 -8.44 9.28
N PRO A 83 28.75 -7.91 9.31
CA PRO A 83 29.30 -7.18 8.18
C PRO A 83 29.34 -8.09 6.95
N ILE A 84 28.85 -7.58 5.82
CA ILE A 84 28.96 -8.24 4.53
C ILE A 84 30.42 -8.06 4.09
N GLU A 85 31.26 -9.07 4.32
CA GLU A 85 32.63 -9.08 3.82
C GLU A 85 32.60 -9.19 2.29
N ILE A 86 32.63 -8.04 1.60
CA ILE A 86 32.82 -8.00 0.15
C ILE A 86 34.29 -8.35 -0.11
N LYS A 87 34.57 -9.64 -0.32
CA LYS A 87 35.87 -10.08 -0.82
C LYS A 87 36.05 -9.48 -2.23
N LYS A 88 37.01 -8.55 -2.34
CA LYS A 88 37.47 -7.99 -3.62
C LYS A 88 38.19 -9.05 -4.44
#